data_AF-A0A4D7BFP2-F1
#
_entry.id   AF-A0A4D7BFP2-F1
#
_cell.length_a   1.000
_cell.length_b   1.000
_cell.length_c   1.000
_cell.angle_alpha   90.00
_cell.angle_beta   90.00
_cell.angle_gamma   90.00
#
_symmetry.space_group_name_H-M   'P 1'
#
loop_
_entity.id
_entity.type
_entity.pdbx_description
1 polymer ?
#
loop_
_entity_poly.entity_id
_entity_poly.type
_entity_poly.pdbx_seq_one_letter_code
_entity_poly.pdbx_strand_id
1 'polypeptide(L)'
;MTLSLAVWAGPVSWSSAAELPPYMNIVVGGEGPGPADTARQNVLALNRAMFGLYDDSSRVFRRNILAQHPVILAMFSGAGGRFILYRPGMPPLEAPSVPVVYQLLKSIGHSTMVLPVVAGPHVDKPAEQSWRGPMAAFRAQLQAALDGLDKTGMRDDWRPVSREILASNIAFIDDCFSKGVITFAAVKEFTEKQGPRLKKIIAWAAETQVAHWMGVVGEWKTLLGADWDKAYAASNTIYVARQNNILFSVLAQFFGPEAINSRLMLIETISFTTTPEDMLQSLTRIIGDRTVGALFFGNSAVMDYELMGGNARDAIVAEAGKRGMTPFLPPLVPFGSKQWPTLITPGPGPASLGQLP
;
A
#
# COMPACT_ATOMS: atom_id res chain seq x y z
N MET A 1 -65.31 73.45 -23.13
CA MET A 1 -66.62 72.77 -23.18
C MET A 1 -66.35 71.28 -23.05
N THR A 2 -66.85 70.71 -21.96
CA THR A 2 -66.68 69.34 -21.49
C THR A 2 -67.26 68.28 -22.43
N LEU A 3 -66.59 67.14 -22.57
CA LEU A 3 -67.27 65.86 -22.76
C LEU A 3 -66.43 64.72 -22.13
N SER A 4 -67.00 64.14 -21.08
CA SER A 4 -66.51 62.96 -20.37
C SER A 4 -66.87 61.69 -21.14
N LEU A 5 -65.95 60.72 -21.17
CA LEU A 5 -66.21 59.34 -21.60
C LEU A 5 -65.73 58.41 -20.49
N ALA A 6 -66.69 57.76 -19.82
CA ALA A 6 -66.47 56.70 -18.87
C ALA A 6 -66.45 55.36 -19.61
N VAL A 7 -65.41 54.55 -19.42
CA VAL A 7 -65.34 53.16 -19.87
C VAL A 7 -65.23 52.27 -18.65
N TRP A 8 -66.22 51.39 -18.49
CA TRP A 8 -66.26 50.30 -17.53
C TRP A 8 -65.26 49.21 -17.93
N ALA A 9 -64.36 48.84 -17.02
CA ALA A 9 -63.55 47.62 -17.13
C ALA A 9 -64.16 46.55 -16.22
N GLY A 10 -64.74 45.52 -16.83
CA GLY A 10 -65.16 44.29 -16.14
C GLY A 10 -63.95 43.41 -15.76
N PRO A 11 -64.11 42.46 -14.82
CA PRO A 11 -63.01 41.64 -14.34
C PRO A 11 -62.58 40.60 -15.38
N VAL A 12 -61.26 40.48 -15.59
CA VAL A 12 -60.64 39.43 -16.41
C VAL A 12 -60.55 38.14 -15.57
N SER A 13 -61.20 37.08 -16.03
CA SER A 13 -61.07 35.73 -15.47
C SER A 13 -59.72 35.14 -15.83
N TRP A 14 -58.99 34.66 -14.81
CA TRP A 14 -57.79 33.85 -14.99
C TRP A 14 -58.19 32.49 -15.58
N SER A 15 -57.73 32.16 -16.78
CA SER A 15 -57.95 30.84 -17.37
C SER A 15 -57.20 29.79 -16.55
N SER A 16 -57.92 28.77 -16.09
CA SER A 16 -57.35 27.55 -15.52
C SER A 16 -56.34 26.93 -16.50
N ALA A 17 -55.16 26.54 -16.00
CA ALA A 17 -54.19 25.77 -16.76
C ALA A 17 -54.86 24.55 -17.41
N ALA A 18 -54.64 24.35 -18.71
CA ALA A 18 -55.17 23.20 -19.44
C ALA A 18 -54.63 21.90 -18.82
N GLU A 19 -55.55 21.01 -18.44
CA GLU A 19 -55.21 19.71 -17.87
C GLU A 19 -54.49 18.87 -18.93
N LEU A 20 -53.25 18.45 -18.64
CA LEU A 20 -52.44 17.70 -19.58
C LEU A 20 -53.05 16.32 -19.86
N PRO A 21 -52.99 15.81 -21.11
CA PRO A 21 -53.48 14.46 -21.42
C PRO A 21 -52.79 13.38 -20.58
N PRO A 22 -53.49 12.33 -20.12
CA PRO A 22 -52.93 11.31 -19.23
C PRO A 22 -51.65 10.63 -19.72
N TYR A 23 -51.45 10.52 -21.04
CA TYR A 23 -50.23 9.93 -21.63
C TYR A 23 -48.98 10.80 -21.44
N MET A 24 -49.14 12.12 -21.18
CA MET A 24 -48.03 13.03 -20.91
C MET A 24 -47.47 12.84 -19.48
N ASN A 25 -48.22 12.23 -18.56
CA ASN A 25 -47.74 11.97 -17.19
C ASN A 25 -46.53 11.01 -17.14
N ILE A 26 -46.24 10.28 -18.21
CA ILE A 26 -45.05 9.41 -18.33
C ILE A 26 -43.79 10.24 -18.64
N VAL A 27 -43.94 11.37 -19.34
CA VAL A 27 -42.84 12.24 -19.81
C VAL A 27 -42.60 13.41 -18.86
N VAL A 28 -43.68 13.92 -18.26
CA VAL A 28 -43.67 15.06 -17.33
C VAL A 28 -43.67 14.59 -15.86
N GLY A 29 -43.80 13.28 -15.63
CA GLY A 29 -43.98 12.64 -14.33
C GLY A 29 -42.70 12.51 -13.53
N GLY A 30 -42.39 13.57 -12.78
CA GLY A 30 -41.63 13.52 -11.56
C GLY A 30 -41.87 14.84 -10.84
N GLU A 31 -42.52 14.83 -9.68
CA GLU A 31 -42.46 16.01 -8.81
C GLU A 31 -40.98 16.33 -8.59
N GLY A 32 -40.58 17.56 -8.90
CA GLY A 32 -39.22 18.03 -8.61
C GLY A 32 -38.92 17.83 -7.11
N PRO A 33 -37.64 17.67 -6.71
CA PRO A 33 -37.30 17.45 -5.32
C PRO A 33 -37.97 18.51 -4.44
N GLY A 34 -38.71 18.08 -3.42
CA GLY A 34 -39.37 19.01 -2.51
C GLY A 34 -38.35 19.97 -1.86
N PRO A 35 -38.78 21.09 -1.28
CA PRO A 35 -37.87 22.05 -0.65
C PRO A 35 -36.91 21.42 0.38
N ALA A 36 -37.39 20.44 1.15
CA ALA A 36 -36.58 19.69 2.11
C ALA A 36 -35.50 18.81 1.44
N ASP A 37 -35.82 18.16 0.32
CA ASP A 37 -34.85 17.37 -0.44
C ASP A 37 -33.79 18.24 -1.09
N THR A 38 -34.20 19.38 -1.65
CA THR A 38 -33.26 20.37 -2.20
C THR A 38 -32.32 20.90 -1.11
N ALA A 39 -32.84 21.26 0.07
CA ALA A 39 -32.02 21.69 1.20
C ALA A 39 -31.01 20.61 1.64
N ARG A 40 -31.46 19.35 1.75
CA ARG A 40 -30.60 18.20 2.05
C ARG A 40 -29.50 18.02 1.00
N GLN A 41 -29.84 18.10 -0.28
CA GLN A 41 -28.87 17.97 -1.38
C GLN A 41 -27.82 19.09 -1.35
N ASN A 42 -28.22 20.33 -1.03
CA ASN A 42 -27.31 21.46 -0.89
C ASN A 42 -26.29 21.23 0.22
N VAL A 43 -26.71 20.74 1.39
CA VAL A 43 -25.78 20.43 2.50
C VAL A 43 -24.83 19.30 2.11
N LEU A 44 -25.33 18.22 1.50
CA LEU A 44 -24.48 17.10 1.03
C LEU A 44 -23.53 17.52 -0.11
N ALA A 45 -23.89 18.55 -0.89
CA ALA A 45 -23.02 19.10 -1.92
C ALA A 45 -21.78 19.78 -1.34
N LEU A 46 -21.82 20.32 -0.12
CA LEU A 46 -20.64 20.92 0.54
C LEU A 46 -19.50 19.90 0.69
N ASN A 47 -19.81 18.67 1.09
CA ASN A 47 -18.79 17.61 1.21
C ASN A 47 -18.18 17.24 -0.14
N ARG A 48 -19.01 17.19 -1.19
CA ARG A 48 -18.53 16.93 -2.57
C ARG A 48 -17.63 18.06 -3.06
N ALA A 49 -18.03 19.32 -2.83
CA ALA A 49 -17.26 20.49 -3.21
C ALA A 49 -15.91 20.56 -2.46
N MET A 50 -15.88 20.17 -1.19
CA MET A 50 -14.66 20.14 -0.37
C MET A 50 -13.56 19.27 -1.00
N PHE A 51 -13.88 18.10 -1.57
CA PHE A 51 -12.88 17.25 -2.22
C PHE A 51 -12.18 17.97 -3.38
N GLY A 52 -12.93 18.68 -4.22
CA GLY A 52 -12.34 19.47 -5.31
C GLY A 52 -11.39 20.57 -4.81
N LEU A 53 -11.76 21.27 -3.73
CA LEU A 53 -10.90 22.29 -3.10
C LEU A 53 -9.61 21.70 -2.53
N TYR A 54 -9.69 20.50 -1.95
CA TYR A 54 -8.52 19.78 -1.44
C TYR A 54 -7.62 19.30 -2.57
N ASP A 55 -8.17 18.79 -3.67
CA ASP A 55 -7.40 18.35 -4.82
C ASP A 55 -6.61 19.52 -5.42
N ASP A 56 -7.25 20.69 -5.57
CA ASP A 56 -6.60 21.92 -6.03
C ASP A 56 -5.47 22.35 -5.10
N SER A 57 -5.74 22.38 -3.78
CA SER A 57 -4.78 22.78 -2.76
C SER A 57 -3.59 21.82 -2.66
N SER A 58 -3.84 20.51 -2.82
CA SER A 58 -2.80 19.47 -2.73
C SER A 58 -1.69 19.67 -3.77
N ARG A 59 -2.05 20.13 -4.99
CA ARG A 59 -1.08 20.43 -6.06
C ARG A 59 -0.16 21.59 -5.67
N VAL A 60 -0.71 22.61 -5.02
CA VAL A 60 0.07 23.75 -4.50
C VAL A 60 0.96 23.32 -3.34
N PHE A 61 0.44 22.54 -2.39
CA PHE A 61 1.22 22.01 -1.26
C PHE A 61 2.39 21.16 -1.73
N ARG A 62 2.15 20.23 -2.66
CA ARG A 62 3.21 19.40 -3.22
C ARG A 62 4.31 20.24 -3.84
N ARG A 63 3.96 21.22 -4.69
CA ARG A 63 4.94 22.12 -5.30
C ARG A 63 5.75 22.86 -4.24
N ASN A 64 5.09 23.41 -3.24
CA ASN A 64 5.74 24.21 -2.19
C ASN A 64 6.65 23.35 -1.30
N ILE A 65 6.24 22.13 -0.97
CA ILE A 65 7.04 21.18 -0.19
C ILE A 65 8.30 20.80 -0.99
N LEU A 66 8.15 20.39 -2.26
CA LEU A 66 9.28 20.00 -3.10
C LEU A 66 10.23 21.16 -3.41
N ALA A 67 9.75 22.41 -3.38
CA ALA A 67 10.57 23.60 -3.55
C ALA A 67 11.39 23.98 -2.30
N GLN A 68 11.09 23.42 -1.12
CA GLN A 68 11.71 23.84 0.15
C GLN A 68 12.40 22.69 0.90
N HIS A 69 11.91 21.46 0.72
CA HIS A 69 12.35 20.29 1.45
C HIS A 69 12.84 19.20 0.50
N PRO A 70 13.99 18.57 0.79
CA PRO A 70 14.31 17.29 0.18
C PRO A 70 13.26 16.24 0.53
N VAL A 71 12.91 15.38 -0.44
CA VAL A 71 11.97 14.27 -0.24
C VAL A 71 12.59 12.99 -0.76
N ILE A 72 12.61 11.94 0.07
CA ILE A 72 13.03 10.59 -0.32
C ILE A 72 11.81 9.69 -0.42
N LEU A 73 11.57 9.11 -1.59
CA LEU A 73 10.59 8.05 -1.76
C LEU A 73 11.29 6.70 -1.87
N ALA A 74 10.92 5.77 -0.98
CA ALA A 74 11.41 4.41 -0.92
C ALA A 74 10.29 3.43 -1.27
N MET A 75 10.20 3.01 -2.52
CA MET A 75 9.11 2.17 -2.99
C MET A 75 9.55 0.73 -3.17
N PHE A 76 8.70 -0.23 -2.80
CA PHE A 76 8.89 -1.62 -3.16
C PHE A 76 8.86 -1.80 -4.68
N SER A 77 9.71 -2.72 -5.15
CA SER A 77 9.78 -3.11 -6.55
C SER A 77 10.10 -4.61 -6.65
N GLY A 78 9.85 -5.19 -7.83
CA GLY A 78 10.29 -6.56 -8.13
C GLY A 78 11.80 -6.76 -7.94
N ALA A 79 12.58 -5.69 -8.09
CA ALA A 79 14.03 -5.65 -8.08
C ALA A 79 14.66 -5.23 -6.72
N GLY A 80 13.90 -5.27 -5.62
CA GLY A 80 14.44 -5.01 -4.28
C GLY A 80 14.28 -3.57 -3.80
N GLY A 81 13.48 -2.78 -4.48
CA GLY A 81 13.16 -1.40 -4.12
C GLY A 81 13.49 -0.42 -5.25
N ARG A 82 12.99 0.80 -5.11
CA ARG A 82 13.30 1.95 -5.97
C ARG A 82 13.32 3.17 -5.06
N PHE A 83 14.48 3.82 -4.97
CA PHE A 83 14.65 5.04 -4.21
C PHE A 83 14.72 6.22 -5.17
N ILE A 84 13.97 7.29 -4.87
CA ILE A 84 14.02 8.55 -5.61
C ILE A 84 14.23 9.68 -4.61
N LEU A 85 15.23 10.51 -4.85
CA LEU A 85 15.49 11.74 -4.10
C LEU A 85 15.05 12.96 -4.91
N TYR A 86 14.11 13.72 -4.37
CA TYR A 86 13.73 15.04 -4.86
C TYR A 86 14.50 16.09 -4.06
N ARG A 87 15.29 16.91 -4.74
CA ARG A 87 15.98 18.06 -4.13
C ARG A 87 15.32 19.35 -4.62
N PRO A 88 15.18 20.38 -3.77
CA PRO A 88 14.66 21.67 -4.18
C PRO A 88 15.31 22.21 -5.46
N GLY A 89 14.48 22.55 -6.45
CA GLY A 89 14.92 23.15 -7.72
C GLY A 89 15.70 22.22 -8.67
N MET A 90 15.86 20.94 -8.33
CA MET A 90 16.62 19.97 -9.11
C MET A 90 15.72 18.89 -9.71
N PRO A 91 16.12 18.28 -10.84
CA PRO A 91 15.49 17.06 -11.32
C PRO A 91 15.54 15.93 -10.27
N PRO A 92 14.54 15.03 -10.24
CA PRO A 92 14.58 13.85 -9.38
C PRO A 92 15.84 13.02 -9.65
N LEU A 93 16.50 12.58 -8.58
CA LEU A 93 17.64 11.68 -8.63
C LEU A 93 17.17 10.27 -8.31
N GLU A 94 17.15 9.40 -9.31
CA GLU A 94 16.92 7.97 -9.10
C GLU A 94 18.19 7.27 -8.62
N ALA A 95 18.06 6.46 -7.57
CA ALA A 95 19.16 5.64 -7.11
C ALA A 95 19.45 4.49 -8.09
N PRO A 96 20.70 3.98 -8.14
CA PRO A 96 21.00 2.73 -8.82
C PRO A 96 20.13 1.58 -8.29
N SER A 97 19.80 0.64 -9.19
CA SER A 97 19.08 -0.57 -8.80
C SER A 97 19.91 -1.44 -7.86
N VAL A 98 19.23 -2.19 -6.98
CA VAL A 98 19.89 -3.21 -6.16
C VAL A 98 20.67 -4.18 -7.06
N PRO A 99 21.89 -4.61 -6.67
CA PRO A 99 22.68 -5.53 -7.47
C PRO A 99 21.89 -6.73 -7.96
N VAL A 100 22.09 -7.12 -9.23
CA VAL A 100 21.29 -8.18 -9.89
C VAL A 100 21.30 -9.50 -9.12
N VAL A 101 22.33 -9.78 -8.33
CA VAL A 101 22.42 -10.98 -7.49
C VAL A 101 21.26 -11.10 -6.49
N TYR A 102 20.70 -9.98 -6.01
CA TYR A 102 19.46 -9.98 -5.23
C TYR A 102 18.31 -10.63 -6.01
N GLN A 103 18.12 -10.23 -7.27
CA GLN A 103 17.07 -10.77 -8.13
C GLN A 103 17.30 -12.23 -8.48
N LEU A 104 18.56 -12.65 -8.63
CA LEU A 104 18.92 -14.06 -8.84
C LEU A 104 18.51 -14.90 -7.62
N LEU A 105 18.94 -14.49 -6.42
CA LEU A 105 18.60 -15.18 -5.16
C LEU A 105 17.09 -15.22 -4.92
N LYS A 106 16.41 -14.09 -5.13
CA LYS A 106 14.95 -14.00 -5.02
C LYS A 106 14.26 -14.94 -6.00
N SER A 107 14.69 -14.96 -7.26
CA SER A 107 14.13 -15.85 -8.29
C SER A 107 14.27 -17.31 -7.92
N ILE A 108 15.44 -17.73 -7.41
CA ILE A 108 15.66 -19.10 -6.94
C ILE A 108 14.75 -19.41 -5.74
N GLY A 109 14.64 -18.51 -4.76
CA GLY A 109 13.77 -18.72 -3.60
C GLY A 109 12.29 -18.80 -3.97
N HIS A 110 11.82 -17.88 -4.81
CA HIS A 110 10.46 -17.92 -5.34
C HIS A 110 10.18 -19.21 -6.12
N SER A 111 11.18 -19.71 -6.86
CA SER A 111 11.02 -20.93 -7.64
C SER A 111 10.72 -22.18 -6.80
N THR A 112 11.15 -22.19 -5.54
CA THR A 112 10.82 -23.24 -4.58
C THR A 112 9.47 -22.98 -3.91
N MET A 113 9.20 -21.74 -3.51
CA MET A 113 7.95 -21.37 -2.82
C MET A 113 6.71 -21.51 -3.70
N VAL A 114 6.85 -21.37 -5.02
CA VAL A 114 5.73 -21.53 -5.96
C VAL A 114 5.29 -22.99 -6.10
N LEU A 115 6.16 -23.97 -5.82
CA LEU A 115 5.82 -25.39 -6.02
C LEU A 115 4.68 -25.87 -5.11
N PRO A 116 4.67 -25.61 -3.79
CA PRO A 116 3.51 -25.89 -2.94
C PRO A 116 2.25 -25.12 -3.35
N VAL A 117 2.38 -23.90 -3.89
CA VAL A 117 1.24 -23.09 -4.36
C VAL A 117 0.59 -23.74 -5.58
N VAL A 118 1.40 -24.18 -6.55
CA VAL A 118 0.92 -24.90 -7.73
C VAL A 118 0.41 -26.28 -7.35
N ALA A 119 1.06 -26.98 -6.43
CA ALA A 119 0.69 -28.33 -6.01
C ALA A 119 -0.61 -28.40 -5.21
N GLY A 120 -0.84 -27.43 -4.31
CA GLY A 120 -1.90 -27.44 -3.29
C GLY A 120 -3.29 -27.82 -3.81
N PRO A 121 -3.80 -27.19 -4.89
CA PRO A 121 -5.13 -27.52 -5.43
C PRO A 121 -5.28 -28.97 -5.93
N HIS A 122 -4.18 -29.67 -6.21
CA HIS A 122 -4.15 -30.99 -6.85
C HIS A 122 -3.72 -32.13 -5.90
N VAL A 123 -3.37 -31.80 -4.65
CA VAL A 123 -2.92 -32.77 -3.65
C VAL A 123 -3.94 -33.89 -3.47
N ASP A 124 -3.45 -35.14 -3.54
CA ASP A 124 -4.18 -36.39 -3.34
C ASP A 124 -5.39 -36.60 -4.29
N LYS A 125 -5.34 -35.97 -5.48
CA LYS A 125 -6.37 -36.10 -6.53
C LYS A 125 -5.81 -36.81 -7.77
N PRO A 126 -5.67 -38.15 -7.77
CA PRO A 126 -5.01 -38.87 -8.86
C PRO A 126 -5.71 -38.76 -10.23
N ALA A 127 -7.02 -38.52 -10.26
CA ALA A 127 -7.76 -38.29 -11.50
C ALA A 127 -7.56 -36.87 -12.08
N GLU A 128 -7.04 -35.94 -11.28
CA GLU A 128 -6.80 -34.56 -11.69
C GLU A 128 -5.37 -34.45 -12.24
N GLN A 129 -5.23 -34.15 -13.53
CA GLN A 129 -3.93 -34.10 -14.22
C GLN A 129 -3.65 -32.71 -14.85
N SER A 130 -4.46 -31.68 -14.57
CA SER A 130 -4.25 -30.35 -15.18
C SER A 130 -2.97 -29.66 -14.71
N TRP A 131 -2.40 -30.09 -13.58
CA TRP A 131 -1.11 -29.64 -13.07
C TRP A 131 0.09 -30.05 -13.94
N ARG A 132 -0.04 -31.13 -14.75
CA ARG A 132 1.12 -31.68 -15.48
C ARG A 132 1.73 -30.69 -16.46
N GLY A 133 0.89 -30.00 -17.23
CA GLY A 133 1.32 -29.05 -18.26
C GLY A 133 2.11 -27.87 -17.65
N PRO A 134 1.52 -27.11 -16.71
CA PRO A 134 2.21 -26.03 -16.02
C PRO A 134 3.48 -26.48 -15.29
N MET A 135 3.46 -27.63 -14.59
CA MET A 135 4.66 -28.15 -13.93
C MET A 135 5.76 -28.54 -14.93
N ALA A 136 5.42 -29.07 -16.11
CA ALA A 136 6.42 -29.46 -17.11
C ALA A 136 7.11 -28.21 -17.71
N ALA A 137 6.33 -27.17 -18.01
CA ALA A 137 6.85 -25.89 -18.45
C ALA A 137 7.78 -25.27 -17.40
N PHE A 138 7.37 -25.29 -16.12
CA PHE A 138 8.18 -24.74 -15.05
C PHE A 138 9.45 -25.57 -14.77
N ARG A 139 9.38 -26.90 -14.87
CA ARG A 139 10.53 -27.81 -14.78
C ARG A 139 11.58 -27.52 -15.85
N ALA A 140 11.17 -27.22 -17.08
CA ALA A 140 12.07 -26.81 -18.14
C ALA A 140 12.78 -25.47 -17.82
N GLN A 141 12.06 -24.50 -17.25
CA GLN A 141 12.65 -23.23 -16.81
C GLN A 141 13.65 -23.42 -15.66
N LEU A 142 13.34 -24.28 -14.69
CA LEU A 142 14.26 -24.66 -13.61
C LEU A 142 15.54 -25.30 -14.16
N GLN A 143 15.43 -26.19 -15.15
CA GLN A 143 16.59 -26.81 -15.79
C GLN A 143 17.47 -25.78 -16.50
N ALA A 144 16.86 -24.87 -17.28
CA ALA A 144 17.61 -23.81 -17.95
C ALA A 144 18.34 -22.89 -16.94
N ALA A 145 17.71 -22.58 -15.80
CA ALA A 145 18.33 -21.82 -14.73
C ALA A 145 19.50 -22.58 -14.07
N LEU A 146 19.34 -23.89 -13.87
CA LEU A 146 20.38 -24.77 -13.31
C LEU A 146 21.60 -24.86 -14.23
N ASP A 147 21.37 -25.04 -15.54
CA ASP A 147 22.43 -25.13 -16.56
C ASP A 147 23.14 -23.79 -16.79
N GLY A 148 22.43 -22.68 -16.56
CA GLY A 148 22.95 -21.33 -16.72
C GLY A 148 23.61 -20.73 -15.47
N LEU A 149 23.52 -21.38 -14.31
CA LEU A 149 23.89 -20.78 -13.01
C LEU A 149 25.34 -20.27 -12.97
N ASP A 150 26.28 -21.00 -13.56
CA ASP A 150 27.71 -20.63 -13.57
C ASP A 150 28.04 -19.47 -14.51
N LYS A 151 27.10 -19.10 -15.39
CA LYS A 151 27.24 -17.92 -16.27
C LYS A 151 26.75 -16.64 -15.61
N THR A 152 26.24 -16.72 -14.37
CA THR A 152 25.75 -15.56 -13.62
C THR A 152 26.87 -14.91 -12.80
N GLY A 153 26.69 -13.64 -12.44
CA GLY A 153 27.57 -12.94 -11.49
C GLY A 153 27.38 -13.35 -10.02
N MET A 154 26.69 -14.48 -9.74
CA MET A 154 26.51 -14.98 -8.38
C MET A 154 27.86 -15.41 -7.79
N ARG A 155 28.09 -15.15 -6.50
CA ARG A 155 29.32 -15.53 -5.80
C ARG A 155 29.52 -17.05 -5.77
N ASP A 156 30.77 -17.47 -5.86
CA ASP A 156 31.16 -18.90 -5.88
C ASP A 156 30.67 -19.65 -4.63
N ASP A 157 30.66 -19.01 -3.46
CA ASP A 157 30.20 -19.60 -2.20
C ASP A 157 28.67 -19.71 -2.09
N TRP A 158 27.91 -19.00 -2.93
CA TRP A 158 26.44 -19.05 -2.96
C TRP A 158 25.91 -20.07 -3.97
N ARG A 159 26.62 -20.27 -5.09
CA ARG A 159 26.18 -21.17 -6.18
C ARG A 159 25.87 -22.60 -5.73
N PRO A 160 26.64 -23.26 -4.83
CA PRO A 160 26.33 -24.64 -4.42
C PRO A 160 24.93 -24.78 -3.80
N VAL A 161 24.55 -23.87 -2.89
CA VAL A 161 23.21 -23.89 -2.26
C VAL A 161 22.13 -23.60 -3.29
N SER A 162 22.35 -22.63 -4.19
CA SER A 162 21.42 -22.33 -5.28
C SER A 162 21.21 -23.52 -6.23
N ARG A 163 22.30 -24.24 -6.55
CA ARG A 163 22.27 -25.46 -7.37
C ARG A 163 21.45 -26.56 -6.70
N GLU A 164 21.67 -26.79 -5.41
CA GLU A 164 20.92 -27.77 -4.63
C GLU A 164 19.42 -27.44 -4.59
N ILE A 165 19.06 -26.16 -4.44
CA ILE A 165 17.65 -25.72 -4.45
C ILE A 165 17.01 -26.05 -5.80
N LEU A 166 17.61 -25.62 -6.91
CA LEU A 166 17.09 -25.85 -8.26
C LEU A 166 16.98 -27.33 -8.60
N ALA A 167 18.02 -28.12 -8.31
CA ALA A 167 18.02 -29.56 -8.53
C ALA A 167 16.94 -30.26 -7.68
N SER A 168 16.75 -29.85 -6.43
CA SER A 168 15.71 -30.42 -5.56
C SER A 168 14.30 -29.99 -5.97
N ASN A 169 14.11 -28.82 -6.57
CA ASN A 169 12.84 -28.41 -7.18
C ASN A 169 12.50 -29.30 -8.38
N ILE A 170 13.48 -29.56 -9.26
CA ILE A 170 13.32 -30.45 -10.42
C ILE A 170 12.98 -31.87 -9.96
N ALA A 171 13.72 -32.40 -8.99
CA ALA A 171 13.50 -33.76 -8.46
C ALA A 171 12.09 -33.95 -7.88
N PHE A 172 11.54 -32.93 -7.21
CA PHE A 172 10.16 -32.96 -6.72
C PHE A 172 9.14 -33.06 -7.87
N ILE A 173 9.30 -32.25 -8.92
CA ILE A 173 8.40 -32.31 -10.08
C ILE A 173 8.50 -33.67 -10.79
N ASP A 174 9.72 -34.16 -10.98
CA ASP A 174 9.96 -35.45 -11.64
C ASP A 174 9.36 -36.62 -10.83
N ASP A 175 9.41 -36.57 -9.49
CA ASP A 175 8.74 -37.55 -8.62
C ASP A 175 7.21 -37.52 -8.76
N CYS A 176 6.60 -36.32 -8.77
CA CYS A 176 5.17 -36.18 -9.03
C CYS A 176 4.78 -36.75 -10.41
N PHE A 177 5.57 -36.49 -11.45
CA PHE A 177 5.32 -37.04 -12.78
C PHE A 177 5.39 -38.56 -12.83
N SER A 178 6.41 -39.13 -12.19
CA SER A 178 6.62 -40.58 -12.09
C SER A 178 5.45 -41.27 -11.40
N LYS A 179 4.99 -40.72 -10.27
CA LYS A 179 3.88 -41.27 -9.49
C LYS A 179 2.51 -41.02 -10.11
N GLY A 180 2.39 -40.05 -11.01
CA GLY A 180 1.11 -39.65 -11.60
C GLY A 180 0.18 -38.92 -10.63
N VAL A 181 0.65 -38.57 -9.43
CA VAL A 181 -0.13 -37.90 -8.38
C VAL A 181 0.80 -37.05 -7.52
N ILE A 182 0.29 -35.90 -7.08
CA ILE A 182 0.94 -35.06 -6.08
C ILE A 182 0.37 -35.48 -4.72
N THR A 183 1.21 -35.94 -3.79
CA THR A 183 0.75 -36.32 -2.44
C THR A 183 1.12 -35.26 -1.40
N PHE A 184 0.31 -35.14 -0.35
CA PHE A 184 0.64 -34.24 0.75
C PHE A 184 1.99 -34.60 1.40
N ALA A 185 2.27 -35.90 1.53
CA ALA A 185 3.55 -36.39 2.07
C ALA A 185 4.74 -35.92 1.24
N ALA A 186 4.67 -35.99 -0.09
CA ALA A 186 5.74 -35.51 -0.97
C ALA A 186 5.93 -33.99 -0.88
N VAL A 187 4.83 -33.21 -0.82
CA VAL A 187 4.90 -31.76 -0.64
C VAL A 187 5.54 -31.40 0.71
N LYS A 188 5.15 -32.10 1.79
CA LYS A 188 5.69 -31.87 3.13
C LYS A 188 7.18 -32.20 3.22
N GLU A 189 7.59 -33.37 2.72
CA GLU A 189 9.01 -33.76 2.70
C GLU A 189 9.85 -32.76 1.89
N PHE A 190 9.33 -32.35 0.72
CA PHE A 190 9.98 -31.33 -0.11
C PHE A 190 10.16 -30.00 0.63
N THR A 191 9.12 -29.48 1.29
CA THR A 191 9.19 -28.18 1.97
C THR A 191 10.08 -28.24 3.21
N GLU A 192 10.04 -29.33 4.00
CA GLU A 192 10.91 -29.52 5.16
C GLU A 192 12.39 -29.59 4.75
N LYS A 193 12.70 -30.29 3.65
CA LYS A 193 14.07 -30.37 3.11
C LYS A 193 14.56 -29.02 2.56
N GLN A 194 13.68 -28.24 1.94
CA GLN A 194 14.05 -26.97 1.32
C GLN A 194 14.13 -25.81 2.32
N GLY A 195 13.39 -25.86 3.42
CA GLY A 195 13.29 -24.79 4.42
C GLY A 195 14.64 -24.20 4.86
N PRO A 196 15.61 -25.02 5.33
CA PRO A 196 16.92 -24.53 5.73
C PRO A 196 17.72 -23.84 4.60
N ARG A 197 17.61 -24.33 3.36
CA ARG A 197 18.29 -23.72 2.21
C ARG A 197 17.63 -22.40 1.80
N LEU A 198 16.31 -22.35 1.84
CA LEU A 198 15.54 -21.12 1.60
C LEU A 198 15.92 -20.02 2.60
N LYS A 199 16.05 -20.34 3.89
CA LYS A 199 16.48 -19.36 4.90
C LYS A 199 17.85 -18.75 4.56
N LYS A 200 18.80 -19.57 4.08
CA LYS A 200 20.14 -19.08 3.67
C LYS A 200 20.08 -18.09 2.52
N ILE A 201 19.38 -18.43 1.43
CA ILE A 201 19.30 -17.52 0.26
C ILE A 201 18.49 -16.26 0.57
N ILE A 202 17.49 -16.35 1.45
CA ILE A 202 16.73 -15.17 1.94
C ILE A 202 17.67 -14.25 2.74
N ALA A 203 18.52 -14.81 3.61
CA ALA A 203 19.50 -14.02 4.35
C ALA A 203 20.46 -13.28 3.42
N TRP A 204 21.05 -13.97 2.42
CA TRP A 204 21.94 -13.33 1.44
C TRP A 204 21.25 -12.26 0.60
N ALA A 205 19.98 -12.48 0.22
CA ALA A 205 19.19 -11.48 -0.49
C ALA A 205 18.94 -10.25 0.39
N ALA A 206 18.58 -10.45 1.66
CA ALA A 206 18.38 -9.37 2.63
C ALA A 206 19.66 -8.58 2.87
N GLU A 207 20.80 -9.25 3.09
CA GLU A 207 22.12 -8.63 3.24
C GLU A 207 22.47 -7.76 2.02
N THR A 208 22.28 -8.29 0.81
CA THR A 208 22.53 -7.56 -0.44
C THR A 208 21.67 -6.30 -0.56
N GLN A 209 20.36 -6.44 -0.28
CA GLN A 209 19.41 -5.34 -0.37
C GLN A 209 19.68 -4.26 0.68
N VAL A 210 19.95 -4.65 1.93
CA VAL A 210 20.23 -3.73 3.04
C VAL A 210 21.53 -2.99 2.80
N ALA A 211 22.62 -3.69 2.46
CA ALA A 211 23.92 -3.06 2.21
C ALA A 211 23.82 -2.02 1.08
N HIS A 212 23.11 -2.35 0.00
CA HIS A 212 22.87 -1.43 -1.12
C HIS A 212 22.14 -0.16 -0.66
N TRP A 213 20.98 -0.30 -0.01
CA TRP A 213 20.19 0.87 0.38
C TRP A 213 20.83 1.69 1.49
N MET A 214 21.56 1.06 2.41
CA MET A 214 22.35 1.80 3.40
C MET A 214 23.45 2.63 2.73
N GLY A 215 24.11 2.09 1.69
CA GLY A 215 25.07 2.84 0.88
C GLY A 215 24.44 4.07 0.22
N VAL A 216 23.35 3.87 -0.53
CA VAL A 216 22.61 4.95 -1.23
C VAL A 216 22.16 6.04 -0.26
N VAL A 217 21.54 5.66 0.87
CA VAL A 217 21.03 6.64 1.83
C VAL A 217 22.18 7.38 2.53
N GLY A 218 23.30 6.70 2.80
CA GLY A 218 24.51 7.33 3.33
C GLY A 218 25.11 8.37 2.38
N GLU A 219 25.19 8.06 1.09
CA GLU A 219 25.62 9.00 0.05
C GLU A 219 24.68 10.19 -0.05
N TRP A 220 23.37 9.96 -0.06
CA TRP A 220 22.37 11.03 -0.10
C TRP A 220 22.37 11.91 1.14
N LYS A 221 22.59 11.34 2.33
CA LYS A 221 22.76 12.12 3.56
C LYS A 221 23.97 13.03 3.45
N THR A 222 25.09 12.53 2.92
CA THR A 222 26.29 13.34 2.66
C THR A 222 26.02 14.43 1.62
N LEU A 223 25.33 14.08 0.53
CA LEU A 223 24.95 15.01 -0.55
C LEU A 223 24.04 16.14 -0.07
N LEU A 224 23.09 15.85 0.82
CA LEU A 224 22.15 16.83 1.36
C LEU A 224 22.78 17.71 2.45
N GLY A 225 23.78 17.20 3.17
CA GLY A 225 24.44 17.95 4.25
C GLY A 225 23.43 18.46 5.28
N ALA A 226 23.45 19.77 5.55
CA ALA A 226 22.53 20.41 6.50
C ALA A 226 21.05 20.31 6.10
N ASP A 227 20.74 20.13 4.81
CA ASP A 227 19.36 19.98 4.36
C ASP A 227 18.74 18.62 4.75
N TRP A 228 19.55 17.66 5.23
CA TRP A 228 19.05 16.37 5.73
C TRP A 228 18.07 16.52 6.89
N ASP A 229 18.32 17.48 7.79
CA ASP A 229 17.52 17.63 9.01
C ASP A 229 16.09 18.14 8.72
N LYS A 230 15.89 18.77 7.57
CA LYS A 230 14.56 19.17 7.06
C LYS A 230 13.99 18.24 5.99
N ALA A 231 14.69 17.14 5.67
CA ALA A 231 14.23 16.19 4.66
C ALA A 231 13.05 15.37 5.17
N TYR A 232 12.12 15.07 4.26
CA TYR A 232 11.07 14.07 4.46
C TYR A 232 11.44 12.77 3.75
N ALA A 233 10.98 11.65 4.28
CA ALA A 233 11.06 10.35 3.63
C ALA A 233 9.76 9.56 3.81
N ALA A 234 9.40 8.76 2.81
CA ALA A 234 8.28 7.85 2.90
C ALA A 234 8.64 6.50 2.28
N SER A 235 8.21 5.42 2.93
CA SER A 235 8.22 4.07 2.36
C SER A 235 6.80 3.55 2.21
N ASN A 236 6.52 2.83 1.11
CA ASN A 236 5.24 2.13 0.99
C ASN A 236 5.30 0.74 1.65
N THR A 237 4.15 0.22 2.04
CA THR A 237 4.02 -1.13 2.58
C THR A 237 2.64 -1.72 2.30
N ILE A 238 2.49 -3.03 2.44
CA ILE A 238 1.19 -3.67 2.57
C ILE A 238 1.06 -4.26 3.98
N TYR A 239 -0.15 -4.71 4.33
CA TYR A 239 -0.48 -5.26 5.64
C TYR A 239 0.53 -6.31 6.15
N VAL A 240 0.97 -7.25 5.30
CA VAL A 240 1.86 -8.35 5.73
C VAL A 240 3.33 -7.93 5.90
N ALA A 241 3.75 -6.81 5.30
CA ALA A 241 5.15 -6.38 5.27
C ALA A 241 5.46 -5.23 6.26
N ARG A 242 4.43 -4.61 6.85
CA ARG A 242 4.56 -3.36 7.62
C ARG A 242 5.46 -3.44 8.85
N GLN A 243 5.47 -4.57 9.56
CA GLN A 243 6.25 -4.72 10.80
C GLN A 243 7.75 -4.78 10.53
N ASN A 244 8.14 -5.49 9.46
CA ASN A 244 9.54 -5.73 9.08
C ASN A 244 9.85 -5.14 7.71
N ASN A 245 9.35 -3.92 7.44
CA ASN A 245 9.55 -3.26 6.16
C ASN A 245 11.02 -2.86 5.99
N ILE A 246 11.75 -3.55 5.13
CA ILE A 246 13.20 -3.37 4.96
C ILE A 246 13.55 -1.93 4.57
N LEU A 247 12.80 -1.32 3.64
CA LEU A 247 13.12 0.01 3.13
C LEU A 247 12.91 1.09 4.19
N PHE A 248 11.81 1.01 4.93
CA PHE A 248 11.55 1.88 6.08
C PHE A 248 12.58 1.67 7.19
N SER A 249 12.94 0.42 7.50
CA SER A 249 13.93 0.10 8.52
C SER A 249 15.31 0.66 8.18
N VAL A 250 15.72 0.62 6.91
CA VAL A 250 16.95 1.28 6.45
C VAL A 250 16.86 2.79 6.66
N LEU A 251 15.80 3.45 6.20
CA LEU A 251 15.61 4.89 6.38
C LEU A 251 15.64 5.28 7.87
N ALA A 252 15.01 4.48 8.74
CA ALA A 252 14.95 4.72 10.17
C ALA A 252 16.35 4.77 10.83
N GLN A 253 17.34 4.02 10.31
CA GLN A 253 18.72 4.08 10.83
C GLN A 253 19.39 5.44 10.58
N PHE A 254 19.01 6.16 9.52
CA PHE A 254 19.60 7.46 9.17
C PHE A 254 18.80 8.64 9.68
N PHE A 255 17.47 8.50 9.74
CA PHE A 255 16.54 9.52 10.23
C PHE A 255 16.43 9.53 11.75
N GLY A 256 16.61 8.39 12.41
CA GLY A 256 16.47 8.24 13.86
C GLY A 256 15.00 8.14 14.32
N PRO A 257 14.78 7.71 15.57
CA PRO A 257 13.44 7.45 16.11
C PRO A 257 12.56 8.70 16.16
N GLU A 258 13.11 9.86 16.49
CA GLU A 258 12.37 11.13 16.57
C GLU A 258 11.74 11.58 15.24
N ALA A 259 12.24 11.04 14.12
CA ALA A 259 11.71 11.32 12.81
C ALA A 259 10.46 10.50 12.46
N ILE A 260 10.24 9.36 13.12
CA ILE A 260 9.15 8.43 12.81
C ILE A 260 7.80 9.12 13.02
N ASN A 261 6.89 8.95 12.06
CA ASN A 261 5.58 9.63 12.00
C ASN A 261 5.71 11.16 12.06
N SER A 262 6.88 11.72 11.74
CA SER A 262 7.14 13.16 11.74
C SER A 262 7.64 13.62 10.39
N ARG A 263 8.81 13.12 10.01
CA ARG A 263 9.44 13.35 8.72
C ARG A 263 9.78 12.04 8.00
N LEU A 264 9.65 10.90 8.68
CA LEU A 264 9.75 9.56 8.11
C LEU A 264 8.39 8.85 8.26
N MET A 265 7.76 8.53 7.12
CA MET A 265 6.42 7.94 7.05
C MET A 265 6.43 6.52 6.48
N LEU A 266 5.58 5.65 7.04
CA LEU A 266 5.24 4.36 6.45
C LEU A 266 3.81 4.46 5.92
N ILE A 267 3.64 4.29 4.60
CA ILE A 267 2.35 4.49 3.92
C ILE A 267 1.83 3.13 3.47
N GLU A 268 0.68 2.70 4.00
CA GLU A 268 0.03 1.46 3.56
C GLU A 268 -0.63 1.65 2.19
N THR A 269 -0.36 0.73 1.26
CA THR A 269 -0.89 0.70 -0.11
C THR A 269 -1.65 -0.60 -0.38
N ILE A 270 -2.53 -0.60 -1.38
CA ILE A 270 -3.33 -1.80 -1.74
C ILE A 270 -2.52 -2.90 -2.44
N SER A 271 -1.33 -2.56 -2.96
CA SER A 271 -0.43 -3.46 -3.67
C SER A 271 1.01 -3.26 -3.21
N PHE A 272 1.86 -4.26 -3.47
CA PHE A 272 3.30 -4.17 -3.19
C PHE A 272 3.95 -3.02 -3.92
N THR A 273 3.57 -2.76 -5.17
CA THR A 273 4.11 -1.66 -5.97
C THR A 273 3.13 -0.49 -6.01
N THR A 274 3.67 0.72 -6.03
CA THR A 274 2.93 1.99 -6.16
C THR A 274 3.71 2.93 -7.09
N THR A 275 3.11 4.04 -7.47
CA THR A 275 3.77 5.04 -8.32
C THR A 275 4.44 6.14 -7.46
N PRO A 276 5.47 6.82 -7.99
CA PRO A 276 6.02 7.99 -7.33
C PRO A 276 4.98 9.08 -7.09
N GLU A 277 4.02 9.23 -8.01
CA GLU A 277 2.96 10.24 -7.92
C GLU A 277 2.01 9.96 -6.75
N ASP A 278 1.53 8.72 -6.62
CA ASP A 278 0.67 8.32 -5.50
C ASP A 278 1.39 8.53 -4.15
N MET A 279 2.66 8.13 -4.07
CA MET A 279 3.47 8.30 -2.86
C MET A 279 3.72 9.76 -2.52
N LEU A 280 4.03 10.61 -3.50
CA LEU A 280 4.14 12.05 -3.29
C LEU A 280 2.82 12.66 -2.84
N GLN A 281 1.71 12.27 -3.47
CA GLN A 281 0.38 12.74 -3.11
C GLN A 281 0.06 12.39 -1.66
N SER A 282 0.24 11.12 -1.25
CA SER A 282 0.01 10.70 0.13
C SER A 282 0.91 11.41 1.13
N LEU A 283 2.23 11.49 0.88
CA LEU A 283 3.16 12.16 1.79
C LEU A 283 2.84 13.65 1.95
N THR A 284 2.61 14.35 0.83
CA THR A 284 2.34 15.79 0.85
C THR A 284 0.97 16.11 1.42
N ARG A 285 -0.01 15.22 1.27
CA ARG A 285 -1.30 15.29 1.95
C ARG A 285 -1.14 15.23 3.47
N ILE A 286 -0.38 14.26 3.99
CA ILE A 286 -0.09 14.15 5.43
C ILE A 286 0.56 15.43 5.94
N ILE A 287 1.59 15.94 5.24
CA ILE A 287 2.27 17.18 5.63
C ILE A 287 1.32 18.39 5.58
N GLY A 288 0.50 18.50 4.53
CA GLY A 288 -0.44 19.60 4.35
C GLY A 288 -1.54 19.62 5.41
N ASP A 289 -2.16 18.48 5.68
CA ASP A 289 -3.27 18.38 6.63
C ASP A 289 -2.86 18.74 8.07
N ARG A 290 -1.58 18.56 8.43
CA ARG A 290 -1.06 19.03 9.72
C ARG A 290 -1.21 20.53 9.95
N THR A 291 -1.26 21.33 8.88
CA THR A 291 -1.55 22.77 8.99
C THR A 291 -2.99 23.01 9.42
N VAL A 292 -3.95 22.23 8.88
CA VAL A 292 -5.36 22.23 9.31
C VAL A 292 -5.46 21.80 10.78
N GLY A 293 -4.72 20.75 11.16
CA GLY A 293 -4.63 20.27 12.53
C GLY A 293 -4.23 21.37 13.52
N ALA A 294 -3.14 22.08 13.20
CA ALA A 294 -2.65 23.18 14.02
C ALA A 294 -3.64 24.35 14.11
N LEU A 295 -4.24 24.74 12.98
CA LEU A 295 -5.13 25.91 12.90
C LEU A 295 -6.45 25.70 13.64
N PHE A 296 -7.08 24.53 13.50
CA PHE A 296 -8.39 24.27 14.08
C PHE A 296 -8.34 23.66 15.48
N PHE A 297 -7.33 22.83 15.77
CA PHE A 297 -7.29 22.03 17.00
C PHE A 297 -6.08 22.34 17.89
N GLY A 298 -5.19 23.25 17.47
CA GLY A 298 -3.97 23.56 18.21
C GLY A 298 -2.96 22.41 18.26
N ASN A 299 -3.14 21.36 17.46
CA ASN A 299 -2.26 20.20 17.41
C ASN A 299 -2.05 19.76 15.95
N SER A 300 -0.84 19.94 15.43
CA SER A 300 -0.55 19.59 14.04
C SER A 300 -0.72 18.11 13.74
N ALA A 301 -0.42 17.22 14.68
CA ALA A 301 -0.45 15.78 14.46
C ALA A 301 -1.87 15.16 14.53
N VAL A 302 -2.91 15.90 14.95
CA VAL A 302 -4.27 15.35 15.07
C VAL A 302 -4.81 14.83 13.73
N MET A 303 -4.42 15.45 12.62
CA MET A 303 -4.87 15.10 11.27
C MET A 303 -4.17 13.86 10.70
N ASP A 304 -3.18 13.31 11.41
CA ASP A 304 -2.61 12.01 11.08
C ASP A 304 -3.49 10.84 11.59
N TYR A 305 -4.59 11.15 12.29
CA TYR A 305 -5.50 10.20 12.93
C TYR A 305 -6.93 10.42 12.44
N GLU A 306 -7.77 9.40 12.57
CA GLU A 306 -9.20 9.52 12.30
C GLU A 306 -9.82 10.54 13.26
N LEU A 307 -10.26 11.69 12.73
CA LEU A 307 -10.77 12.81 13.51
C LEU A 307 -12.03 12.43 14.31
N MET A 308 -12.85 11.53 13.77
CA MET A 308 -14.01 10.99 14.48
C MET A 308 -13.64 9.91 15.52
N GLY A 309 -12.39 9.43 15.53
CA GLY A 309 -11.98 8.20 16.22
C GLY A 309 -12.17 8.25 17.73
N GLY A 310 -11.91 9.39 18.36
CA GLY A 310 -12.14 9.58 19.81
C GLY A 310 -13.62 9.43 20.18
N ASN A 311 -14.48 10.24 19.56
CA ASN A 311 -15.93 10.19 19.81
C ASN A 311 -16.55 8.86 19.35
N ALA A 312 -16.05 8.27 18.27
CA ALA A 312 -16.47 6.94 17.81
C ALA A 312 -16.17 5.87 18.86
N ARG A 313 -15.05 5.97 19.58
CA ARG A 313 -14.72 5.06 20.69
C ARG A 313 -15.79 5.11 21.78
N ASP A 314 -16.16 6.30 22.24
CA ASP A 314 -17.18 6.49 23.27
C ASP A 314 -18.54 5.96 22.80
N ALA A 315 -18.89 6.24 21.54
CA ALA A 315 -20.11 5.72 20.92
C ALA A 315 -20.11 4.19 20.86
N ILE A 316 -18.99 3.56 20.50
CA ILE A 316 -18.85 2.10 20.47
C ILE A 316 -19.02 1.52 21.88
N VAL A 317 -18.41 2.13 22.90
CA VAL A 317 -18.57 1.68 24.30
C VAL A 317 -20.04 1.75 24.73
N ALA A 318 -20.73 2.85 24.44
CA ALA A 318 -22.15 3.01 24.77
C ALA A 318 -23.04 1.99 24.02
N GLU A 319 -22.81 1.81 22.72
CA GLU A 319 -23.58 0.86 21.90
C GLU A 319 -23.31 -0.60 22.27
N ALA A 320 -22.07 -0.96 22.64
CA ALA A 320 -21.72 -2.28 23.15
C ALA A 320 -22.43 -2.56 24.48
N GLY A 321 -22.46 -1.59 25.40
CA GLY A 321 -23.18 -1.68 26.66
C GLY A 321 -24.68 -1.98 26.47
N LYS A 322 -25.35 -1.29 25.54
CA LYS A 322 -26.77 -1.54 25.19
C LYS A 322 -27.02 -2.96 24.67
N ARG A 323 -25.99 -3.62 24.14
CA ARG A 323 -26.05 -4.97 23.57
C ARG A 323 -25.50 -6.05 24.51
N GLY A 324 -25.13 -5.69 25.75
CA GLY A 324 -24.49 -6.63 26.68
C GLY A 324 -23.12 -7.12 26.22
N MET A 325 -22.45 -6.39 25.32
CA MET A 325 -21.13 -6.73 24.80
C MET A 325 -20.03 -6.03 25.62
N THR A 326 -18.92 -6.72 25.87
CA THR A 326 -17.70 -6.08 26.40
C THR A 326 -16.99 -5.35 25.25
N PRO A 327 -16.80 -4.02 25.32
CA PRO A 327 -16.09 -3.29 24.27
C PRO A 327 -14.65 -3.80 24.13
N PHE A 328 -14.23 -4.08 22.90
CA PHE A 328 -12.85 -4.42 22.56
C PHE A 328 -12.33 -3.39 21.55
N LEU A 329 -11.40 -2.55 22.00
CA LEU A 329 -10.91 -1.40 21.25
C LEU A 329 -9.39 -1.30 21.39
N PRO A 330 -8.67 -0.80 20.36
CA PRO A 330 -7.22 -0.66 20.44
C PRO A 330 -6.81 0.29 21.58
N PRO A 331 -5.58 0.19 22.11
CA PRO A 331 -5.03 1.19 23.01
C PRO A 331 -5.04 2.60 22.39
N LEU A 332 -5.24 3.63 23.22
CA LEU A 332 -5.05 5.01 22.77
C LEU A 332 -3.58 5.30 22.56
N VAL A 333 -3.26 6.03 21.49
CA VAL A 333 -1.91 6.48 21.16
C VAL A 333 -1.92 8.01 21.13
N PRO A 334 -0.97 8.68 21.80
CA PRO A 334 -0.88 10.14 21.75
C PRO A 334 -0.70 10.64 20.31
N PHE A 335 -1.34 11.75 19.97
CA PHE A 335 -1.10 12.43 18.70
C PHE A 335 0.39 12.78 18.57
N GLY A 336 0.98 12.47 17.41
CA GLY A 336 2.39 12.74 17.14
C GLY A 336 3.36 11.70 17.73
N SER A 337 2.85 10.54 18.16
CA SER A 337 3.65 9.41 18.62
C SER A 337 4.78 9.08 17.64
N LYS A 338 6.00 8.92 18.18
CA LYS A 338 7.18 8.50 17.43
C LYS A 338 7.44 6.99 17.51
N GLN A 339 6.45 6.24 18.01
CA GLN A 339 6.52 4.78 18.01
C GLN A 339 6.69 4.27 16.57
N TRP A 340 7.30 3.10 16.44
CA TRP A 340 7.30 2.37 15.17
C TRP A 340 5.87 2.38 14.59
N PRO A 341 5.66 2.62 13.29
CA PRO A 341 4.33 2.87 12.71
C PRO A 341 3.31 1.72 12.88
N THR A 342 3.70 0.64 13.55
CA THR A 342 2.82 -0.46 13.96
C THR A 342 3.13 -0.85 15.40
N LEU A 343 2.08 -1.21 16.15
CA LEU A 343 2.24 -1.74 17.51
C LEU A 343 3.19 -2.93 17.53
N ILE A 344 4.24 -2.82 18.33
CA ILE A 344 5.14 -3.92 18.67
C ILE A 344 4.51 -4.64 19.85
N THR A 345 3.80 -5.74 19.58
CA THR A 345 3.24 -6.58 20.65
C THR A 345 4.28 -7.62 21.05
N PRO A 346 4.87 -7.56 22.26
CA PRO A 346 5.71 -8.64 22.75
C PRO A 346 4.86 -9.89 23.01
N GLY A 347 5.41 -11.07 22.75
CA GLY A 347 4.70 -12.33 22.97
C GLY A 347 5.60 -13.56 22.78
N PRO A 348 5.15 -14.75 23.24
CA PRO A 348 5.86 -16.00 23.02
C PRO A 348 5.75 -16.42 21.55
N GLY A 349 6.86 -16.89 20.96
CA GLY A 349 6.88 -17.44 19.59
C GLY A 349 8.10 -16.98 18.77
N PRO A 350 8.32 -17.58 17.59
CA PRO A 350 9.41 -17.19 16.71
C PRO A 350 9.17 -15.78 16.12
N ALA A 351 10.11 -14.87 16.33
CA ALA A 351 10.14 -13.49 15.84
C ALA A 351 11.03 -13.30 14.59
N SER A 352 11.69 -14.36 14.10
CA SER A 352 12.48 -14.31 12.86
C SER A 352 12.47 -15.66 12.14
N LEU A 353 12.79 -15.68 10.84
CA LEU A 353 12.92 -16.91 10.06
C LEU A 353 13.96 -17.88 10.66
N GLY A 354 15.00 -17.36 11.31
CA GLY A 354 16.03 -18.16 11.97
C GLY A 354 15.55 -18.87 13.23
N GLN A 355 14.40 -18.47 13.79
CA GLN A 355 13.79 -19.13 14.96
C GLN A 355 12.76 -20.20 14.57
N LEU A 356 12.45 -20.34 13.28
CA LEU A 356 11.60 -21.42 12.78
C LEU A 356 12.43 -22.72 12.62
N PRO A 357 11.80 -23.91 12.68
CA PRO A 357 12.42 -25.19 12.34
C PRO A 357 13.06 -25.21 10.96
#